data_AF-A0A2G1VM56-F1
#
_entry.id   AF-A0A2G1VM56-F1
#
_cell.length_a   1.000
_cell.length_b   1.000
_cell.length_c   1.000
_cell.angle_alpha   90.00
_cell.angle_beta   90.00
_cell.angle_gamma   90.00
#
_symmetry.space_group_name_H-M   'P 1'
#
loop_
_entity.id
_entity.type
_entity.pdbx_description
1 polymer ?
#
loop_
_entity_poly.entity_id
_entity_poly.type
_entity_poly.pdbx_seq_one_letter_code
_entity_poly.pdbx_strand_id
1 'polypeptide(L)'
;MANYDLISKLEKLDYFNSLLKGGIIPVNWIDYKVIYEWYLNELKRLSPSGKPTPKIKRQAKSNTAEEYSISERSIYLIIKKMKE
;
A
#
# COMPACT_ATOMS: atom_id res chain seq x y z
N MET A 1 7.52 -5.09 -12.26
CA MET A 1 6.05 -5.04 -12.26
C MET A 1 5.70 -4.79 -10.81
N ALA A 2 5.07 -3.66 -10.51
CA ALA A 2 4.91 -3.21 -9.12
C ALA A 2 4.23 -4.30 -8.30
N ASN A 3 4.75 -4.62 -7.11
CA ASN A 3 4.18 -5.66 -6.23
C ASN A 3 2.67 -5.45 -6.00
N TYR A 4 2.22 -4.21 -5.94
CA TYR A 4 0.80 -3.85 -5.87
C TYR A 4 -0.04 -4.43 -7.03
N ASP A 5 0.44 -4.30 -8.27
CA ASP A 5 -0.26 -4.80 -9.46
C ASP A 5 -0.31 -6.33 -9.48
N LEU A 6 0.76 -6.98 -9.00
CA LEU A 6 0.80 -8.43 -8.85
C LEU A 6 -0.22 -8.91 -7.83
N ILE A 7 -0.23 -8.33 -6.62
CA ILE A 7 -1.19 -8.69 -5.56
C ILE A 7 -2.62 -8.47 -6.06
N SER A 8 -2.90 -7.35 -6.73
CA SER A 8 -4.22 -7.04 -7.28
C SER A 8 -4.67 -8.01 -8.37
N LYS A 9 -3.74 -8.65 -9.09
CA LYS A 9 -4.06 -9.72 -10.05
C LYS A 9 -4.28 -11.05 -9.33
N LEU A 10 -3.48 -11.36 -8.33
CA LEU A 10 -3.60 -12.58 -7.52
C LEU A 10 -4.92 -12.61 -6.76
N GLU A 11 -5.38 -11.48 -6.21
CA GLU A 11 -6.67 -11.35 -5.52
C GLU A 11 -7.88 -11.75 -6.38
N LYS A 12 -7.75 -11.70 -7.71
CA LYS A 12 -8.84 -12.07 -8.66
C LYS A 12 -8.92 -13.57 -8.92
N LEU A 13 -7.98 -14.36 -8.40
CA LEU A 13 -7.98 -15.82 -8.58
C LEU A 13 -8.94 -16.46 -7.56
N ASP A 14 -9.76 -17.40 -8.03
CA ASP A 14 -10.72 -18.11 -7.17
C ASP A 14 -10.06 -18.83 -5.97
N TYR A 15 -8.80 -19.23 -6.15
CA TYR A 15 -8.01 -19.95 -5.14
C TYR A 15 -7.06 -19.04 -4.33
N PHE A 16 -7.13 -17.71 -4.46
CA PHE A 16 -6.26 -16.79 -3.73
C PHE A 16 -6.31 -16.98 -2.22
N ASN A 17 -7.51 -17.12 -1.67
CA ASN A 17 -7.72 -17.38 -0.24
C ASN A 17 -7.09 -18.71 0.20
N SER A 18 -7.10 -19.73 -0.67
CA SER A 18 -6.45 -21.01 -0.40
C SER A 18 -4.93 -20.88 -0.40
N LEU A 19 -4.35 -20.06 -1.28
CA LEU A 19 -2.91 -19.78 -1.30
C LEU A 19 -2.45 -19.02 -0.06
N LEU A 20 -3.25 -18.07 0.43
CA LEU A 20 -3.01 -17.35 1.68
C LEU A 20 -3.05 -18.30 2.88
N LYS A 21 -4.12 -19.11 2.99
CA LYS A 21 -4.29 -20.10 4.07
C LYS A 21 -3.18 -21.16 4.05
N GLY A 22 -2.72 -21.55 2.86
CA GLY A 22 -1.62 -22.48 2.67
C GLY A 22 -0.23 -21.89 2.92
N GLY A 23 -0.12 -20.60 3.24
CA GLY A 23 1.16 -19.92 3.47
C GLY A 23 2.02 -19.73 2.21
N ILE A 24 1.46 -20.00 1.01
CA ILE A 24 2.14 -19.80 -0.27
C ILE A 24 2.26 -18.30 -0.55
N ILE A 25 1.22 -17.54 -0.20
CA ILE A 25 1.25 -16.08 -0.24
C ILE A 25 1.36 -15.55 1.19
N PRO A 26 2.35 -14.69 1.50
CA PRO A 26 2.46 -14.08 2.81
C PRO A 26 1.23 -13.21 3.13
N VAL A 27 0.64 -13.41 4.31
CA VAL A 27 -0.56 -12.68 4.76
C VAL A 27 -0.31 -11.16 4.82
N ASN A 28 0.89 -10.75 5.21
CA ASN A 28 1.27 -9.33 5.29
C ASN A 28 1.23 -8.60 3.93
N TRP A 29 1.14 -9.30 2.80
CA TRP A 29 0.93 -8.65 1.50
C TRP A 29 -0.42 -7.96 1.41
N ILE A 30 -1.46 -8.51 2.06
CA ILE A 30 -2.78 -7.88 2.13
C ILE A 30 -2.68 -6.62 2.98
N ASP A 31 -2.08 -6.71 4.17
CA ASP A 31 -1.92 -5.56 5.07
C ASP A 31 -1.16 -4.42 4.37
N TYR A 32 -0.05 -4.74 3.71
CA TYR A 32 0.73 -3.75 2.98
C TYR A 32 -0.07 -3.14 1.83
N LYS A 33 -0.91 -3.92 1.13
CA LYS A 33 -1.75 -3.42 0.04
C LYS A 33 -2.78 -2.45 0.57
N VAL A 34 -3.49 -2.79 1.64
CA VAL A 34 -4.48 -1.92 2.29
C VAL A 34 -3.84 -0.60 2.75
N ILE A 35 -2.69 -0.67 3.41
CA ILE A 35 -1.94 0.53 3.85
C ILE A 35 -1.52 1.38 2.64
N TYR A 36 -1.05 0.75 1.57
CA TYR A 36 -0.63 1.44 0.36
C TYR A 36 -1.80 2.10 -0.38
N GLU A 37 -2.95 1.44 -0.48
CA GLU A 37 -4.18 2.00 -1.06
C GLU A 37 -4.65 3.24 -0.29
N TRP A 38 -4.61 3.19 1.05
CA TRP A 38 -4.91 4.34 1.88
C TRP A 38 -3.96 5.50 1.59
N TYR A 39 -2.65 5.25 1.52
CA TYR A 39 -1.66 6.27 1.15
C TYR A 39 -1.95 6.88 -0.23
N LEU A 40 -2.36 6.07 -1.22
CA LEU A 40 -2.73 6.56 -2.55
C LEU A 40 -3.99 7.44 -2.53
N ASN A 41 -4.99 7.07 -1.72
CA ASN A 41 -6.20 7.86 -1.55
C ASN A 41 -5.89 9.20 -0.86
N GLU A 42 -5.00 9.17 0.13
CA GLU A 42 -4.56 10.36 0.84
C GLU A 42 -3.77 11.31 -0.08
N LEU A 43 -2.92 10.77 -0.96
CA LEU A 43 -2.28 11.56 -2.01
C LEU A 43 -3.28 12.23 -2.95
N LYS A 44 -4.33 11.52 -3.35
CA LYS A 44 -5.40 12.08 -4.21
C LYS A 44 -6.16 13.19 -3.47
N ARG A 45 -6.47 12.98 -2.19
CA ARG A 45 -7.18 13.94 -1.33
C ARG A 45 -6.38 15.24 -1.15
N LEU A 46 -5.07 15.14 -0.91
CA LEU A 46 -4.19 16.30 -0.70
C LEU A 46 -3.73 16.98 -2.00
N SER A 47 -3.84 16.29 -3.15
CA SER A 47 -3.42 16.79 -4.47
C SER A 47 -4.51 16.56 -5.53
N PRO A 48 -5.69 17.17 -5.37
CA PRO A 48 -6.81 16.97 -6.32
C PRO A 48 -6.47 17.49 -7.72
N SER A 49 -5.56 18.46 -7.85
CA SER A 49 -5.09 19.04 -9.11
C SER A 49 -4.02 18.22 -9.85
N GLY A 50 -3.68 17.02 -9.36
CA GLY A 50 -2.81 16.08 -10.06
C GLY A 50 -1.52 15.75 -9.31
N LYS A 51 -0.36 15.99 -9.94
CA LYS A 51 0.94 15.42 -9.50
C LYS A 51 1.34 15.89 -8.09
N PRO A 52 1.44 14.99 -7.10
CA PRO A 52 1.73 15.39 -5.72
C PRO A 52 3.19 15.86 -5.55
N THR A 53 3.34 17.01 -4.88
CA THR A 53 4.64 17.59 -4.54
C THR A 53 5.35 16.76 -3.44
N PRO A 54 6.68 16.93 -3.25
CA PRO A 54 7.39 16.26 -2.15
C PRO A 54 6.82 16.58 -0.76
N LYS A 55 6.29 17.79 -0.55
CA LYS A 55 5.61 18.17 0.70
C LYS A 55 4.34 17.35 0.90
N ILE A 56 3.52 17.23 -0.13
CA ILE A 56 2.28 16.41 -0.09
C ILE A 56 2.60 14.94 0.17
N LYS A 57 3.62 14.38 -0.50
CA LYS A 57 4.04 12.99 -0.27
C LYS A 57 4.47 12.73 1.17
N ARG A 58 5.20 13.68 1.78
CA ARG A 58 5.56 13.59 3.20
C ARG A 58 4.33 13.66 4.11
N GLN A 59 3.40 14.57 3.83
CA GLN A 59 2.16 14.68 4.62
C GLN A 59 1.32 13.41 4.49
N ALA A 60 1.07 12.91 3.28
CA ALA A 60 0.32 11.68 3.08
C ALA A 60 0.94 10.50 3.83
N LYS A 61 2.27 10.35 3.77
CA LYS A 61 3.00 9.33 4.54
C LYS A 61 2.81 9.47 6.06
N SER A 62 2.85 10.71 6.56
CA SER A 62 2.67 11.00 8.00
C SER A 62 1.24 10.67 8.44
N ASN A 63 0.25 11.07 7.65
CA ASN A 63 -1.15 10.76 7.91
C ASN A 63 -1.41 9.25 7.86
N THR A 64 -0.78 8.51 6.93
CA THR A 64 -0.90 7.04 6.90
C THR A 64 -0.24 6.39 8.12
N ALA A 65 0.89 6.94 8.57
CA ALA A 65 1.56 6.46 9.78
C ALA A 65 0.67 6.63 11.02
N GLU A 66 -0.01 7.77 11.13
CA GLU A 66 -0.98 8.07 12.18
C GLU A 66 -2.20 7.13 12.11
N GLU A 67 -2.83 7.01 10.94
CA GLU A 67 -4.02 6.15 10.73
C GLU A 67 -3.78 4.70 11.17
N TYR A 68 -2.65 4.12 10.77
CA TYR A 68 -2.33 2.73 11.07
C TYR A 68 -1.49 2.56 12.34
N SER A 69 -1.22 3.65 13.08
CA SER A 69 -0.42 3.64 14.30
C SER A 69 0.95 2.93 14.15
N ILE A 70 1.62 3.15 13.02
CA ILE A 70 2.95 2.59 12.72
C ILE A 70 3.93 3.68 12.35
N SER A 71 5.23 3.39 12.44
CA SER A 71 6.26 4.38 12.14
C SER A 71 6.22 4.86 10.68
N GLU A 72 6.54 6.13 10.43
CA GLU A 72 6.73 6.63 9.07
C GLU A 72 7.78 5.84 8.27
N ARG A 73 8.77 5.26 8.95
CA ARG A 73 9.76 4.37 8.34
C ARG A 73 9.11 3.11 7.80
N SER A 74 8.19 2.51 8.55
CA SER A 74 7.41 1.34 8.11
C SER A 74 6.58 1.70 6.87
N ILE A 75 5.88 2.84 6.87
CA ILE A 75 5.14 3.32 5.69
C ILE A 75 6.07 3.52 4.49
N TYR A 76 7.23 4.13 4.68
CA TYR A 76 8.22 4.29 3.60
C TYR A 76 8.64 2.95 2.99
N LEU A 77 8.91 1.94 3.83
CA LEU A 77 9.28 0.60 3.37
C LEU A 77 8.14 -0.08 2.62
N ILE A 78 6.89 0.07 3.08
CA ILE A 78 5.70 -0.43 2.39
C ILE A 78 5.55 0.24 1.02
N ILE A 79 5.64 1.57 0.95
CA ILE A 79 5.55 2.33 -0.31
C ILE A 79 6.65 1.90 -1.28
N LYS A 80 7.89 1.74 -0.79
CA LYS A 80 9.02 1.28 -1.61
C LYS A 80 8.73 -0.11 -2.15
N LYS A 81 8.37 -1.05 -1.27
CA LYS A 81 8.04 -2.43 -1.65
C LYS A 81 6.91 -2.49 -2.65
N MET A 82 5.86 -1.68 -2.52
CA MET A 82 4.72 -1.70 -3.43
C MET A 82 5.00 -1.13 -4.81
N LYS A 83 6.03 -0.29 -4.96
CA LYS A 83 6.42 0.34 -6.23
C LYS A 83 7.46 -0.43 -7.03
N GLU A 84 8.33 -1.17 -6.34
CA GLU A 84 9.30 -2.10 -6.94
C GLU A 84 8.56 -3.31 -7.55
#